data_AF-A0A1F6LC99-F1
#
_entry.id   AF-A0A1F6LC99-F1
#
_cell.length_a   1.000
_cell.length_b   1.000
_cell.length_c   1.000
_cell.angle_alpha   90.00
_cell.angle_beta   90.00
_cell.angle_gamma   90.00
#
_symmetry.space_group_name_H-M   'P 1'
#
loop_
_entity.id
_entity.type
_entity.pdbx_description
1 polymer ?
#
loop_
_entity_poly.entity_id
_entity_poly.type
_entity_poly.pdbx_seq_one_letter_code
_entity_poly.pdbx_strand_id
1 'polypeptide(L)'
;MELIHESEAPAWLVNLDLELARRKDHLTAPAAMQKFRNIFKDGFDAPSYTSKERDYKWTAHCLWNDSLNREEYTRLLSNEEWEEIVVRALAVEAKTNLLSPYEKMPLRDALKTSAAAKTFCRGLYDLIYGDDGFENRFDRFTGTLEALPQPKSSTVKWPIQTFFPFIAMPGNHLFLKPEVTNQAAERRGYQLNYKSEPNWLTYSCLLKFARIVKDELVSAGLNPRDMIDIQSYIWVTGDDTY
;
A
#
# COMPACT_ATOMS: atom_id res chain seq x y z
N MET A 1 3.41 31.26 26.17
CA MET A 1 2.57 31.03 24.98
C MET A 1 3.44 31.37 23.79
N GLU A 2 4.19 30.38 23.32
CA GLU A 2 5.08 30.51 22.16
C GLU A 2 4.78 29.32 21.26
N LEU A 3 4.14 29.61 20.15
CA LEU A 3 3.88 28.65 19.07
C LEU A 3 5.19 28.48 18.31
N ILE A 4 5.74 27.27 18.36
CA ILE A 4 6.83 26.88 17.47
C ILE A 4 6.22 26.80 16.07
N HIS A 5 6.74 27.61 15.15
CA HIS A 5 6.35 27.60 13.74
C HIS A 5 6.55 26.20 13.16
N GLU A 6 5.49 25.65 12.57
CA GLU A 6 5.38 24.32 11.93
C GLU A 6 6.40 24.04 10.79
N SER A 7 7.34 24.93 10.49
CA SER A 7 8.16 24.85 9.27
C SER A 7 9.63 24.45 9.45
N GLU A 8 10.10 24.09 10.65
CA GLU A 8 11.50 23.71 10.88
C GLU A 8 11.71 22.39 11.64
N ALA A 9 10.64 21.70 12.04
CA ALA A 9 10.76 20.38 12.65
C ALA A 9 11.16 19.35 11.57
N PRO A 10 12.19 18.51 11.77
CA PRO A 10 12.43 17.35 10.94
C PRO A 10 11.13 16.58 10.70
N ALA A 11 10.88 16.13 9.46
CA ALA A 11 9.59 15.54 9.06
C ALA A 11 9.13 14.36 9.95
N TRP A 12 10.05 13.72 10.68
CA TRP A 12 9.75 12.66 11.66
C TRP A 12 9.13 13.16 12.97
N LEU A 13 9.30 14.44 13.35
CA LEU A 13 8.72 15.00 14.58
C LEU A 13 7.22 15.33 14.45
N VAL A 14 6.75 15.65 13.24
CA VAL A 14 5.37 16.15 13.02
C VAL A 14 4.29 15.11 13.39
N ASN A 15 4.64 13.83 13.38
CA ASN A 15 3.75 12.73 13.78
C ASN A 15 4.36 11.85 14.87
N LEU A 16 5.42 12.31 15.55
CA LEU A 16 5.98 11.58 16.68
C LEU A 16 5.06 11.74 17.88
N ASP A 17 4.58 10.62 18.41
CA ASP A 17 3.81 10.57 19.64
C ASP A 17 4.73 10.08 20.77
N LEU A 18 5.02 10.97 21.71
CA LEU A 18 5.89 10.68 22.86
C LEU A 18 5.29 9.64 23.81
N GLU A 19 3.97 9.48 23.86
CA GLU A 19 3.32 8.45 24.65
C GLU A 19 3.46 7.08 23.97
N LEU A 20 3.36 7.02 22.64
CA LEU A 20 3.68 5.80 21.88
C LEU A 20 5.15 5.41 22.04
N ALA A 21 6.06 6.37 22.02
CA ALA A 21 7.50 6.13 22.21
C ALA A 21 7.86 5.60 23.62
N ARG A 22 6.97 5.75 24.60
CA ARG A 22 7.13 5.25 25.97
C ARG A 22 6.52 3.86 26.19
N ARG A 23 5.82 3.30 25.20
CA ARG A 23 5.22 1.97 25.33
C ARG A 23 6.29 0.88 25.49
N LYS A 24 5.95 -0.17 26.22
CA LYS A 24 6.85 -1.31 26.50
C LYS A 24 7.25 -2.07 25.24
N ASP A 25 6.41 -2.05 24.22
CA ASP A 25 6.64 -2.68 22.91
C ASP A 25 7.26 -1.71 21.89
N HIS A 26 7.75 -0.53 22.32
CA HIS A 26 8.47 0.39 21.45
C HIS A 26 9.68 -0.31 20.82
N LEU A 27 9.73 -0.28 19.49
CA LEU A 27 10.76 -0.92 18.68
C LEU A 27 11.64 0.17 18.08
N THR A 28 12.89 0.26 18.51
CA THR A 28 13.86 1.22 17.94
C THR A 28 14.26 0.81 16.52
N ALA A 29 14.78 1.75 15.73
CA ALA A 29 15.19 1.46 14.34
C ALA A 29 16.26 0.36 14.30
N PRO A 30 17.30 0.42 15.16
CA PRO A 30 18.30 -0.65 15.24
C PRO A 30 17.70 -2.01 15.62
N ALA A 31 16.75 -2.05 16.56
CA ALA A 31 16.10 -3.29 16.97
C ALA A 31 15.23 -3.88 15.85
N ALA A 32 14.48 -3.06 15.12
CA ALA A 32 13.69 -3.48 13.96
C ALA A 32 14.60 -4.03 12.84
N MET A 33 15.73 -3.36 12.55
CA MET A 33 16.72 -3.83 11.59
C MET A 33 17.35 -5.15 12.02
N GLN A 34 17.66 -5.31 13.31
CA GLN A 34 18.18 -6.55 13.86
C GLN A 34 17.16 -7.69 13.72
N LYS A 35 15.88 -7.45 14.05
CA LYS A 35 14.79 -8.42 13.85
C LYS A 35 14.72 -8.86 12.38
N PHE A 36 14.73 -7.91 11.45
CA PHE A 36 14.72 -8.21 10.01
C PHE A 36 15.93 -9.04 9.58
N ARG A 37 17.15 -8.67 10.02
CA ARG A 37 18.38 -9.41 9.68
C ARG A 37 18.46 -10.80 10.32
N ASN A 38 17.86 -11.00 11.49
CA ASN A 38 17.81 -12.32 12.12
C ASN A 38 17.00 -13.33 11.29
N ILE A 39 15.98 -12.84 10.59
CA ILE A 39 15.14 -13.65 9.70
C ILE A 39 15.78 -13.75 8.30
N PHE A 40 16.30 -12.62 7.80
CA PHE A 40 16.96 -12.50 6.50
C PHE A 40 18.39 -12.00 6.67
N LYS A 41 19.36 -12.92 6.81
CA LYS A 41 20.76 -12.62 7.15
C LYS A 41 21.40 -11.54 6.27
N ASP A 42 21.15 -11.60 4.96
CA ASP A 42 21.66 -10.63 3.97
C ASP A 42 20.64 -9.53 3.62
N GLY A 43 19.64 -9.32 4.50
CA GLY A 43 18.60 -8.33 4.34
C GLY A 43 17.80 -8.50 3.05
N PHE A 44 17.68 -7.42 2.28
CA PHE A 44 16.94 -7.38 1.02
C PHE A 44 17.59 -8.20 -0.11
N ASP A 45 18.89 -8.51 0.01
CA ASP A 45 19.62 -9.32 -0.97
C ASP A 45 19.57 -10.81 -0.64
N ALA A 46 19.01 -11.19 0.52
CA ALA A 46 18.86 -12.59 0.89
C ALA A 46 17.97 -13.33 -0.13
N PRO A 47 18.40 -14.48 -0.67
CA PRO A 47 17.56 -15.29 -1.56
C PRO A 47 16.23 -15.70 -0.90
N SER A 48 16.26 -15.99 0.40
CA SER A 48 15.07 -16.32 1.18
C SER A 48 14.09 -15.15 1.29
N TYR A 49 14.58 -13.92 1.40
CA TYR A 49 13.75 -12.72 1.36
C TYR A 49 13.10 -12.57 -0.02
N THR A 50 13.93 -12.65 -1.06
CA THR A 50 13.50 -12.47 -2.45
C THR A 50 12.37 -13.44 -2.81
N SER A 51 12.56 -14.73 -2.52
CA SER A 51 11.54 -15.75 -2.80
C SER A 51 10.27 -15.64 -1.95
N LYS A 52 10.40 -15.27 -0.67
CA LYS A 52 9.27 -15.28 0.28
C LYS A 52 8.44 -14.02 0.22
N GLU A 53 9.06 -12.86 0.00
CA GLU A 53 8.41 -11.57 0.16
C GLU A 53 8.34 -10.74 -1.11
N ARG A 54 9.30 -10.88 -2.04
CA ARG A 54 9.44 -9.94 -3.16
C ARG A 54 8.94 -10.49 -4.50
N ASP A 55 9.35 -11.69 -4.88
CA ASP A 55 9.21 -12.18 -6.26
C ASP A 55 7.77 -12.18 -6.76
N TYR A 56 6.81 -12.59 -5.92
CA TYR A 56 5.40 -12.62 -6.32
C TYR A 56 4.82 -11.21 -6.50
N LYS A 57 5.22 -10.23 -5.67
CA LYS A 57 4.81 -8.82 -5.78
C LYS A 57 5.42 -8.19 -7.04
N TRP A 58 6.70 -8.47 -7.29
CA TRP A 58 7.39 -8.01 -8.48
C TRP A 58 6.81 -8.63 -9.76
N THR A 59 6.46 -9.92 -9.73
CA THR A 59 5.78 -10.61 -10.84
C THR A 59 4.41 -9.96 -11.13
N ALA A 60 3.66 -9.59 -10.09
CA ALA A 60 2.41 -8.85 -10.25
C ALA A 60 2.64 -7.45 -10.87
N HIS A 61 3.70 -6.75 -10.47
CA HIS A 61 4.10 -5.48 -11.07
C HIS A 61 4.46 -5.63 -12.56
N CYS A 62 5.27 -6.62 -12.93
CA CYS A 62 5.58 -6.90 -14.33
C CYS A 62 4.32 -7.21 -15.13
N LEU A 63 3.43 -8.06 -14.62
CA LEU A 63 2.16 -8.36 -15.29
C LEU A 63 1.28 -7.11 -15.46
N TRP A 64 1.25 -6.21 -14.47
CA TRP A 64 0.57 -4.93 -14.61
C TRP A 64 1.16 -4.10 -15.75
N ASN A 65 2.48 -3.95 -15.81
CA ASN A 65 3.15 -3.19 -16.88
C ASN A 65 2.96 -3.84 -18.27
N ASP A 66 2.88 -5.16 -18.34
CA ASP A 66 2.71 -5.85 -19.62
C ASP A 66 1.25 -5.78 -20.12
N SER A 67 0.27 -5.85 -19.22
CA SER A 67 -1.14 -6.05 -19.59
C SER A 67 -2.05 -4.84 -19.36
N LEU A 68 -1.64 -3.92 -18.49
CA LEU A 68 -2.41 -2.77 -18.01
C LEU A 68 -1.54 -1.50 -17.87
N ASN A 69 -0.44 -1.38 -18.63
CA ASN A 69 0.26 -0.09 -18.76
C ASN A 69 -0.68 0.99 -19.34
N ARG A 70 -0.26 2.26 -19.27
CA ARG A 70 -1.06 3.40 -19.73
C ARG A 70 -1.60 3.20 -21.14
N GLU A 71 -0.76 2.84 -22.10
CA GLU A 71 -1.14 2.71 -23.52
C GLU A 71 -2.21 1.63 -23.71
N GLU A 72 -1.96 0.43 -23.18
CA GLU A 72 -2.88 -0.70 -23.33
C GLU A 72 -4.19 -0.47 -22.57
N TYR A 73 -4.11 0.12 -21.36
CA TYR A 73 -5.31 0.47 -20.60
C TYR A 73 -6.14 1.52 -21.37
N THR A 74 -5.51 2.56 -21.93
CA THR A 74 -6.21 3.56 -22.77
C THR A 74 -6.88 2.90 -23.98
N ARG A 75 -6.21 1.97 -24.67
CA ARG A 75 -6.78 1.23 -25.82
C ARG A 75 -8.02 0.42 -25.42
N LEU A 76 -7.94 -0.32 -24.31
CA LEU A 76 -9.06 -1.10 -23.80
C LEU A 76 -10.25 -0.21 -23.42
N LEU A 77 -9.99 0.95 -22.79
CA LEU A 77 -11.03 1.93 -22.45
C LEU A 77 -11.72 2.51 -23.69
N SER A 78 -10.96 2.86 -24.73
CA SER A 78 -11.55 3.42 -25.96
C SER A 78 -12.41 2.43 -26.71
N ASN A 79 -12.09 1.14 -26.58
CA ASN A 79 -12.86 0.05 -27.18
C ASN A 79 -14.00 -0.46 -26.29
N GLU A 80 -14.19 0.15 -25.11
CA GLU A 80 -15.18 -0.28 -24.12
C GLU A 80 -14.99 -1.75 -23.66
N GLU A 81 -13.76 -2.27 -23.66
CA GLU A 81 -13.41 -3.64 -23.25
C GLU A 81 -13.38 -3.79 -21.71
N TRP A 82 -14.48 -3.45 -21.03
CA TRP A 82 -14.55 -3.36 -19.57
C TRP A 82 -14.25 -4.68 -18.88
N GLU A 83 -14.85 -5.76 -19.36
CA GLU A 83 -14.70 -7.10 -18.80
C GLU A 83 -13.25 -7.58 -18.90
N GLU A 84 -12.55 -7.27 -19.99
CA GLU A 84 -11.14 -7.63 -20.19
C GLU A 84 -10.22 -6.89 -19.21
N ILE A 85 -10.45 -5.59 -18.99
CA ILE A 85 -9.72 -4.81 -17.97
C ILE A 85 -9.91 -5.43 -16.59
N VAL A 86 -11.14 -5.80 -16.22
CA VAL A 86 -11.44 -6.47 -14.94
C VAL A 86 -10.68 -7.80 -14.84
N VAL A 87 -10.72 -8.62 -15.89
CA VAL A 87 -10.01 -9.91 -15.92
C VAL A 87 -8.51 -9.72 -15.69
N ARG A 88 -7.88 -8.75 -16.38
CA ARG A 88 -6.45 -8.45 -16.21
C ARG A 88 -6.12 -7.91 -14.82
N ALA A 89 -6.93 -7.01 -14.28
CA ALA A 89 -6.73 -6.45 -12.94
C ALA A 89 -6.84 -7.54 -11.87
N LEU A 90 -7.81 -8.44 -11.99
CA LEU A 90 -7.95 -9.60 -11.08
C LEU A 90 -6.86 -10.66 -11.32
N ALA A 91 -6.31 -10.78 -12.53
CA ALA A 91 -5.17 -11.65 -12.79
C ALA A 91 -3.89 -11.14 -12.10
N VAL A 92 -3.66 -9.81 -12.11
CA VAL A 92 -2.59 -9.16 -11.34
C VAL A 92 -2.78 -9.43 -9.84
N GLU A 93 -4.00 -9.21 -9.33
CA GLU A 93 -4.35 -9.49 -7.93
C GLU A 93 -4.03 -10.95 -7.55
N ALA A 94 -4.41 -11.90 -8.39
CA ALA A 94 -4.22 -13.33 -8.17
C ALA A 94 -2.75 -13.77 -8.14
N LYS A 95 -1.80 -12.94 -8.61
CA LYS A 95 -0.35 -13.21 -8.45
C LYS A 95 0.14 -12.95 -7.03
N THR A 96 -0.69 -12.39 -6.16
CA THR A 96 -0.32 -12.04 -4.80
C THR A 96 -1.19 -12.71 -3.74
N ASN A 97 -0.67 -12.78 -2.52
CA ASN A 97 -1.38 -13.17 -1.31
C ASN A 97 -1.76 -11.96 -0.43
N LEU A 98 -1.68 -10.74 -0.95
CA LEU A 98 -1.88 -9.50 -0.18
C LEU A 98 -3.33 -9.29 0.25
N LEU A 99 -4.27 -9.55 -0.66
CA LEU A 99 -5.69 -9.52 -0.33
C LEU A 99 -6.10 -10.87 0.26
N SER A 100 -6.74 -10.83 1.42
CA SER A 100 -7.42 -11.97 2.02
C SER A 100 -8.67 -12.36 1.22
N PRO A 101 -9.20 -13.57 1.41
CA PRO A 101 -10.47 -13.98 0.79
C PRO A 101 -11.63 -13.00 1.06
N TYR A 102 -11.65 -12.37 2.24
CA TYR A 102 -12.67 -11.39 2.64
C TYR A 102 -12.56 -10.05 1.90
N GLU A 103 -11.45 -9.78 1.22
CA GLU A 103 -11.27 -8.63 0.33
C GLU A 103 -11.46 -9.03 -1.14
N LYS A 104 -10.92 -10.20 -1.55
CA LYS A 104 -11.01 -10.71 -2.93
C LYS A 104 -12.45 -11.00 -3.36
N MET A 105 -13.21 -11.73 -2.53
CA MET A 105 -14.55 -12.18 -2.92
C MET A 105 -15.53 -11.02 -3.13
N PRO A 106 -15.61 -10.00 -2.24
CA PRO A 106 -16.49 -8.86 -2.45
C PRO A 106 -16.13 -8.05 -3.69
N LEU A 107 -14.83 -7.80 -3.92
CA LEU A 107 -14.38 -7.09 -5.12
C LEU A 107 -14.80 -7.85 -6.39
N ARG A 108 -14.53 -9.15 -6.47
CA ARG A 108 -14.94 -9.97 -7.62
C ARG A 108 -16.46 -10.01 -7.80
N ASP A 109 -17.22 -10.13 -6.72
CA ASP A 109 -18.69 -10.17 -6.78
C ASP A 109 -19.29 -8.84 -7.23
N ALA A 110 -18.69 -7.72 -6.82
CA ALA A 110 -19.12 -6.37 -7.16
C ALA A 110 -18.94 -6.06 -8.67
N LEU A 111 -17.96 -6.68 -9.32
CA LEU A 111 -17.58 -6.40 -10.72
C LEU A 111 -18.31 -7.27 -11.76
N LYS A 112 -19.36 -8.01 -11.37
CA LYS A 112 -20.05 -8.94 -12.27
C LYS A 112 -20.95 -8.29 -13.33
N THR A 113 -21.37 -7.04 -13.11
CA THR A 113 -22.23 -6.33 -14.08
C THR A 113 -21.37 -5.41 -14.94
N SER A 114 -21.73 -5.28 -16.23
CA SER A 114 -20.98 -4.41 -17.15
C SER A 114 -20.96 -2.93 -16.67
N ALA A 115 -22.05 -2.47 -16.04
CA ALA A 115 -22.11 -1.13 -15.45
C ALA A 115 -21.10 -0.96 -14.29
N ALA A 116 -21.01 -1.93 -13.38
CA ALA A 116 -20.04 -1.89 -12.28
C ALA A 116 -18.59 -2.03 -12.78
N ALA A 117 -18.35 -2.91 -13.75
CA ALA A 117 -17.07 -3.05 -14.41
C ALA A 117 -16.63 -1.72 -15.04
N LYS A 118 -17.50 -1.07 -15.82
CA LYS A 118 -17.23 0.24 -16.42
C LYS A 118 -16.87 1.31 -15.37
N THR A 119 -17.62 1.39 -14.28
CA THR A 119 -17.33 2.32 -13.17
C THR A 119 -15.97 2.05 -12.56
N PHE A 120 -15.68 0.79 -12.24
CA PHE A 120 -14.39 0.38 -11.68
C PHE A 120 -13.21 0.65 -12.61
N CYS A 121 -13.30 0.27 -13.90
CA CYS A 121 -12.21 0.44 -14.86
C CYS A 121 -11.87 1.92 -15.06
N ARG A 122 -12.87 2.80 -15.09
CA ARG A 122 -12.65 4.25 -15.18
C ARG A 122 -12.00 4.82 -13.92
N GLY A 123 -12.52 4.46 -12.74
CA GLY A 123 -11.96 4.93 -11.48
C GLY A 123 -10.54 4.40 -11.24
N LEU A 124 -10.27 3.14 -11.59
CA LEU A 124 -8.95 2.55 -11.49
C LEU A 124 -7.96 3.21 -12.47
N TYR A 125 -8.39 3.49 -13.71
CA TYR A 125 -7.55 4.24 -14.64
C TYR A 125 -7.22 5.63 -14.11
N ASP A 126 -8.22 6.39 -13.62
CA ASP A 126 -7.99 7.70 -13.01
C ASP A 126 -7.01 7.60 -11.84
N LEU A 127 -7.21 6.65 -10.92
CA LEU A 127 -6.33 6.42 -9.76
C LEU A 127 -4.86 6.25 -10.15
N ILE A 128 -4.56 5.53 -11.23
CA ILE A 128 -3.18 5.21 -11.61
C ILE A 128 -2.63 6.23 -12.60
N TYR A 129 -3.41 6.59 -13.62
CA TYR A 129 -2.96 7.32 -14.80
C TYR A 129 -3.55 8.72 -14.96
N GLY A 130 -4.55 9.12 -14.16
CA GLY A 130 -5.15 10.45 -14.22
C GLY A 130 -4.15 11.57 -13.93
N ASP A 131 -4.42 12.75 -14.49
CA ASP A 131 -3.49 13.89 -14.48
C ASP A 131 -3.59 14.76 -13.22
N ASP A 132 -4.67 14.62 -12.44
CA ASP A 132 -4.86 15.33 -11.18
C ASP A 132 -3.87 14.90 -10.08
N GLY A 133 -3.78 15.71 -9.02
CA GLY A 133 -3.08 15.33 -7.79
C GLY A 133 -3.57 13.98 -7.26
N PHE A 134 -2.63 13.13 -6.80
CA PHE A 134 -2.97 11.76 -6.39
C PHE A 134 -3.99 11.72 -5.23
N GLU A 135 -4.00 12.72 -4.35
CA GLU A 135 -5.05 12.91 -3.32
C GLU A 135 -6.47 12.89 -3.92
N ASN A 136 -6.72 13.74 -4.91
CA ASN A 136 -8.03 13.83 -5.55
C ASN A 136 -8.40 12.51 -6.25
N ARG A 137 -7.43 11.87 -6.91
CA ARG A 137 -7.62 10.58 -7.61
C ARG A 137 -7.89 9.45 -6.62
N PHE A 138 -7.23 9.46 -5.46
CA PHE A 138 -7.43 8.53 -4.37
C PHE A 138 -8.85 8.66 -3.80
N ASP A 139 -9.29 9.88 -3.49
CA ASP A 139 -10.63 10.12 -2.94
C ASP A 139 -11.74 9.77 -3.95
N ARG A 140 -11.54 10.08 -5.25
CA ARG A 140 -12.46 9.64 -6.31
C ARG A 140 -12.51 8.12 -6.44
N PHE A 141 -11.41 7.42 -6.22
CA PHE A 141 -11.42 5.97 -6.21
C PHE A 141 -12.16 5.39 -4.99
N THR A 142 -12.07 6.05 -3.82
CA THR A 142 -12.92 5.69 -2.68
C THR A 142 -14.40 5.78 -3.07
N GLY A 143 -14.82 6.89 -3.69
CA GLY A 143 -16.19 7.05 -4.20
C GLY A 143 -16.55 6.04 -5.30
N THR A 144 -15.58 5.62 -6.12
CA THR A 144 -15.75 4.53 -7.09
C THR A 144 -16.09 3.22 -6.38
N LEU A 145 -15.35 2.86 -5.33
CA LEU A 145 -15.59 1.64 -4.56
C LEU A 145 -16.93 1.68 -3.82
N GLU A 146 -17.33 2.85 -3.31
CA GLU A 146 -18.63 3.06 -2.65
C GLU A 146 -19.81 2.83 -3.60
N ALA A 147 -19.68 3.27 -4.86
CA ALA A 147 -20.71 3.13 -5.88
C ALA A 147 -20.87 1.70 -6.43
N LEU A 148 -19.92 0.79 -6.15
CA LEU A 148 -20.02 -0.59 -6.58
C LEU A 148 -21.12 -1.36 -5.82
N PRO A 149 -21.76 -2.37 -6.43
CA PRO A 149 -22.70 -3.24 -5.72
C PRO A 149 -22.04 -3.93 -4.51
N GLN A 150 -22.67 -3.88 -3.34
CA GLN A 150 -22.16 -4.47 -2.10
C GLN A 150 -23.08 -5.59 -1.56
N PRO A 151 -23.24 -6.72 -2.28
CA PRO A 151 -24.28 -7.71 -1.97
C PRO A 151 -24.06 -8.49 -0.66
N LYS A 152 -22.83 -8.49 -0.10
CA LYS A 152 -22.48 -9.26 1.11
C LYS A 152 -21.65 -8.46 2.11
N SER A 153 -20.67 -7.70 1.64
CA SER A 153 -19.80 -6.87 2.47
C SER A 153 -19.17 -5.75 1.64
N SER A 154 -18.73 -4.69 2.32
CA SER A 154 -18.15 -3.52 1.67
C SER A 154 -16.88 -3.83 0.86
N THR A 155 -16.78 -3.18 -0.30
CA THR A 155 -15.59 -3.07 -1.16
C THR A 155 -14.67 -1.93 -0.74
N VAL A 156 -15.14 -1.02 0.11
CA VAL A 156 -14.42 0.15 0.61
C VAL A 156 -13.53 -0.29 1.76
N LYS A 157 -12.35 -0.81 1.41
CA LYS A 157 -11.38 -1.36 2.37
C LYS A 157 -9.97 -0.89 2.02
N TRP A 158 -9.17 -0.61 3.05
CA TRP A 158 -7.78 -0.18 2.90
C TRP A 158 -6.92 -1.07 1.98
N PRO A 159 -6.97 -2.41 2.09
CA PRO A 159 -6.26 -3.28 1.17
C PRO A 159 -6.69 -3.10 -0.29
N ILE A 160 -7.99 -2.98 -0.57
CA ILE A 160 -8.49 -2.79 -1.94
C ILE A 160 -8.07 -1.42 -2.48
N GLN A 161 -8.23 -0.36 -1.67
CA GLN A 161 -7.88 1.01 -2.02
C GLN A 161 -6.40 1.18 -2.39
N THR A 162 -5.52 0.45 -1.72
CA THR A 162 -4.06 0.65 -1.83
C THR A 162 -3.34 -0.42 -2.64
N PHE A 163 -4.01 -1.54 -2.98
CA PHE A 163 -3.42 -2.64 -3.74
C PHE A 163 -2.93 -2.23 -5.12
N PHE A 164 -3.80 -1.65 -5.95
CA PHE A 164 -3.42 -1.33 -7.33
C PHE A 164 -2.35 -0.24 -7.42
N PRO A 165 -2.40 0.87 -6.66
CA PRO A 165 -1.29 1.83 -6.63
C PRO A 165 0.04 1.19 -6.20
N PHE A 166 0.01 0.32 -5.19
CA PHE A 166 1.20 -0.39 -4.71
C PHE A 166 1.84 -1.26 -5.80
N ILE A 167 1.03 -2.00 -6.55
CA ILE A 167 1.52 -2.88 -7.62
C ILE A 167 1.92 -2.08 -8.86
N ALA A 168 1.14 -1.07 -9.28
CA ALA A 168 1.41 -0.31 -10.49
C ALA A 168 2.59 0.67 -10.33
N MET A 169 2.76 1.22 -9.14
CA MET A 169 3.70 2.31 -8.86
C MET A 169 4.52 2.06 -7.57
N PRO A 170 5.27 0.94 -7.49
CA PRO A 170 5.97 0.54 -6.27
C PRO A 170 7.09 1.51 -5.87
N GLY A 171 7.51 2.43 -6.73
CA GLY A 171 8.43 3.51 -6.36
C GLY A 171 7.84 4.50 -5.35
N ASN A 172 6.52 4.68 -5.35
CA ASN A 172 5.85 5.79 -4.65
C ASN A 172 4.76 5.37 -3.67
N HIS A 173 4.15 4.19 -3.86
CA HIS A 173 2.96 3.79 -3.13
C HIS A 173 3.20 2.57 -2.27
N LEU A 174 2.65 2.57 -1.06
CA LEU A 174 2.68 1.45 -0.12
C LEU A 174 1.30 0.79 -0.04
N PHE A 175 1.27 -0.53 0.19
CA PHE A 175 0.06 -1.27 0.52
C PHE A 175 -0.23 -1.19 2.02
N LEU A 176 -1.47 -0.89 2.40
CA LEU A 176 -1.91 -0.76 3.78
C LEU A 176 -2.71 -1.99 4.21
N LYS A 177 -2.10 -2.83 5.06
CA LYS A 177 -2.82 -3.84 5.85
C LYS A 177 -3.07 -3.32 7.26
N PRO A 178 -4.32 -3.01 7.66
CA PRO A 178 -4.59 -2.20 8.85
C PRO A 178 -3.88 -2.62 10.12
N GLU A 179 -4.01 -3.87 10.54
CA GLU A 179 -3.56 -4.31 11.86
C GLU A 179 -2.04 -4.21 12.00
N VAL A 180 -1.30 -4.85 11.09
CA VAL A 180 0.17 -4.88 11.13
C VAL A 180 0.77 -3.51 10.83
N THR A 181 0.17 -2.72 9.94
CA THR A 181 0.69 -1.39 9.61
C THR A 181 0.55 -0.41 10.77
N ASN A 182 -0.60 -0.43 11.46
CA ASN A 182 -0.80 0.41 12.65
C ASN A 182 0.13 -0.03 13.79
N GLN A 183 0.23 -1.33 14.06
CA GLN A 183 1.15 -1.84 15.08
C GLN A 183 2.59 -1.45 14.80
N ALA A 184 3.06 -1.62 13.55
CA ALA A 184 4.41 -1.23 13.17
C ALA A 184 4.65 0.28 13.38
N ALA A 185 3.73 1.14 12.96
CA ALA A 185 3.88 2.59 13.15
C ALA A 185 3.85 2.98 14.65
N GLU A 186 2.91 2.44 15.42
CA GLU A 186 2.80 2.70 16.86
C GLU A 186 4.05 2.27 17.63
N ARG A 187 4.62 1.11 17.29
CA ARG A 187 5.88 0.63 17.88
C ARG A 187 7.05 1.54 17.55
N ARG A 188 7.01 2.26 16.42
CA ARG A 188 8.02 3.27 16.06
C ARG A 188 7.69 4.65 16.66
N GLY A 189 6.61 4.78 17.42
CA GLY A 189 6.16 6.05 17.99
C GLY A 189 5.52 7.00 16.96
N TYR A 190 5.08 6.48 15.81
CA TYR A 190 4.57 7.29 14.70
C TYR A 190 3.05 7.18 14.59
N GLN A 191 2.35 8.32 14.59
CA GLN A 191 0.90 8.38 14.47
C GLN A 191 0.45 8.43 12.99
N LEU A 192 -0.30 7.42 12.57
CA LEU A 192 -0.84 7.34 11.20
C LEU A 192 -2.13 8.15 11.02
N ASN A 193 -2.70 8.71 12.08
CA ASN A 193 -4.05 9.30 12.05
C ASN A 193 -5.07 8.30 11.47
N TYR A 194 -4.98 7.05 11.92
CA TYR A 194 -5.73 5.95 11.31
C TYR A 194 -7.25 6.08 11.54
N LYS A 195 -8.00 5.83 10.48
CA LYS A 195 -9.44 5.56 10.51
C LYS A 195 -9.73 4.26 9.77
N SER A 196 -10.79 3.55 10.16
CA SER A 196 -11.22 2.33 9.49
C SER A 196 -11.56 2.56 8.02
N GLU A 197 -12.18 3.69 7.71
CA GLU A 197 -12.52 4.08 6.34
C GLU A 197 -11.29 4.67 5.62
N PRO A 198 -11.02 4.22 4.37
CA PRO A 198 -9.98 4.80 3.54
C PRO A 198 -10.12 6.32 3.39
N ASN A 199 -9.04 7.05 3.66
CA ASN A 199 -8.99 8.50 3.55
C ASN A 199 -7.57 8.98 3.26
N TRP A 200 -7.43 10.13 2.61
CA TRP A 200 -6.12 10.63 2.23
C TRP A 200 -5.19 10.95 3.42
N LEU A 201 -5.70 11.48 4.53
CA LEU A 201 -4.86 11.85 5.67
C LEU A 201 -4.10 10.65 6.23
N THR A 202 -4.80 9.53 6.47
CA THR A 202 -4.14 8.29 6.92
C THR A 202 -3.13 7.79 5.89
N TYR A 203 -3.49 7.79 4.60
CA TYR A 203 -2.62 7.24 3.57
C TYR A 203 -1.35 8.09 3.34
N SER A 204 -1.48 9.40 3.33
CA SER A 204 -0.35 10.32 3.21
C SER A 204 0.58 10.23 4.43
N CYS A 205 0.04 10.04 5.64
CA CYS A 205 0.84 9.77 6.84
C CYS A 205 1.62 8.46 6.72
N LEU A 206 1.02 7.41 6.16
CA LEU A 206 1.68 6.14 5.87
C LEU A 206 2.82 6.28 4.85
N LEU A 207 2.59 7.02 3.76
CA LEU A 207 3.65 7.24 2.76
C LEU A 207 4.84 8.03 3.34
N LYS A 208 4.57 8.99 4.24
CA LYS A 208 5.62 9.70 4.99
C LYS A 208 6.37 8.75 5.92
N PHE A 209 5.67 7.90 6.67
CA PHE A 209 6.28 6.88 7.52
C PHE A 209 7.18 5.93 6.72
N ALA A 210 6.71 5.45 5.58
CA ALA A 210 7.48 4.57 4.69
C ALA A 210 8.79 5.22 4.20
N ARG A 211 8.76 6.53 3.90
CA ARG A 211 9.96 7.29 3.52
C ARG A 211 10.95 7.41 4.68
N ILE A 212 10.47 7.71 5.89
CA ILE A 212 11.31 7.74 7.09
C ILE A 212 12.00 6.38 7.31
N VAL A 213 11.23 5.28 7.25
CA VAL A 213 11.79 3.92 7.37
C VAL A 213 12.82 3.64 6.28
N LYS A 214 12.55 4.05 5.03
CA LYS A 214 13.51 3.91 3.93
C LYS A 214 14.82 4.65 4.21
N ASP A 215 14.75 5.90 4.66
CA ASP A 215 15.92 6.73 4.93
C ASP A 215 16.75 6.17 6.10
N GLU A 216 16.09 5.65 7.14
CA GLU A 216 16.73 4.95 8.26
C GLU A 216 17.48 3.71 7.79
N LEU A 217 16.85 2.89 6.94
CA LEU A 217 17.47 1.67 6.38
C LEU A 217 18.70 2.00 5.54
N VAL A 218 18.58 2.97 4.62
CA VAL A 218 19.68 3.40 3.76
C VAL A 218 20.85 3.92 4.61
N SER A 219 20.57 4.73 5.63
CA SER A 219 21.59 5.25 6.56
C SER A 219 22.31 4.14 7.33
N ALA A 220 21.66 3.00 7.54
CA ALA A 220 22.23 1.80 8.17
C ALA A 220 22.89 0.82 7.17
N GLY A 221 23.00 1.20 5.90
CA GLY A 221 23.57 0.38 4.83
C GLY A 221 22.66 -0.76 4.35
N LEU A 222 21.36 -0.72 4.66
CA LEU A 222 20.35 -1.58 4.04
C LEU A 222 19.74 -0.84 2.86
N ASN A 223 19.76 -1.43 1.67
CA ASN A 223 19.36 -0.76 0.43
C ASN A 223 18.00 -1.30 -0.09
N PRO A 224 16.85 -0.87 0.47
CA PRO A 224 15.55 -1.23 -0.09
C PRO A 224 15.38 -0.61 -1.49
N ARG A 225 14.92 -1.41 -2.45
CA ARG A 225 14.77 -1.00 -3.86
C ARG A 225 13.60 -0.05 -4.05
N ASP A 226 12.48 -0.35 -3.41
CA ASP A 226 11.18 0.29 -3.63
C ASP A 226 10.24 0.04 -2.44
N MET A 227 8.98 0.45 -2.56
CA MET A 227 7.97 0.23 -1.52
C MET A 227 7.58 -1.23 -1.33
N ILE A 228 7.92 -2.14 -2.26
CA ILE A 228 7.77 -3.59 -2.01
C ILE A 228 8.71 -4.00 -0.88
N ASP A 229 9.95 -3.51 -0.90
CA ASP A 229 10.91 -3.78 0.17
C ASP A 229 10.49 -3.14 1.50
N ILE A 230 10.01 -1.90 1.45
CA ILE A 230 9.53 -1.21 2.67
C ILE A 230 8.28 -1.88 3.25
N GLN A 231 7.32 -2.27 2.42
CA GLN A 231 6.11 -2.96 2.88
C GLN A 231 6.45 -4.29 3.54
N SER A 232 7.37 -5.06 2.94
CA SER A 232 7.79 -6.36 3.48
C SER A 232 8.58 -6.18 4.79
N TYR A 233 9.42 -5.16 4.89
CA TYR A 233 10.10 -4.82 6.14
C TYR A 233 9.12 -4.46 7.27
N ILE A 234 8.13 -3.60 6.99
CA ILE A 234 7.08 -3.22 7.94
C ILE A 234 6.29 -4.45 8.38
N TRP A 235 5.95 -5.34 7.45
CA TRP A 235 5.24 -6.59 7.73
C TRP A 235 6.03 -7.48 8.69
N VAL A 236 7.27 -7.80 8.34
CA VAL A 236 8.15 -8.71 9.09
C VAL A 236 8.48 -8.17 10.49
N THR A 237 8.66 -6.86 10.61
CA THR A 237 9.01 -6.24 11.89
C THR A 237 7.79 -5.96 12.77
N GLY A 238 6.64 -5.68 12.15
CA GLY A 238 5.37 -5.40 12.82
C GLY A 238 4.65 -6.63 13.35
N ASP A 239 4.78 -7.78 12.68
CA ASP A 239 4.21 -9.05 13.13
C ASP A 239 5.17 -9.80 14.06
N ASP A 240 4.73 -10.14 15.27
CA ASP A 240 5.53 -10.92 16.23
C ASP A 240 5.53 -12.42 15.95
N THR A 241 4.68 -12.87 15.03
CA THR A 241 4.50 -14.29 14.68
C THR A 241 5.19 -14.70 13.38
N TYR A 242 5.86 -13.76 12.71
CA TYR A 242 6.68 -14.00 11.51
C TYR A 242 7.96 -14.80 11.84
#